data_AF-A0A1M6S216-F1
#
_entry.id   AF-A0A1M6S216-F1
#
_cell.length_a   1.000
_cell.length_b   1.000
_cell.length_c   1.000
_cell.angle_alpha   90.00
_cell.angle_beta   90.00
_cell.angle_gamma   90.00
#
_symmetry.space_group_name_H-M   'P 1'
#
loop_
_entity.id
_entity.type
_entity.pdbx_description
1 polymer ?
#
loop_
_entity_poly.entity_id
_entity_poly.type
_entity_poly.pdbx_seq_one_letter_code
_entity_poly.pdbx_strand_id
1 'polypeptide(L)'
;MKKILLGVALSVAVLQGCKKDNNDDEEVVQLTVEEQKDYDDAAIVDFMNTHYLDSKGLIVAFDDTTDTDNNEKKLSDYNFVKLPSGVIYIVKPGAQPDPGKDIATNDIISIMQATKTYTASKVNDKFVLNNEATFVNNITNTGVPSVDPAYYYVKSSVIKNYNDANKTNVGRDFFEIEGLKEALKFFRSYDNLDFASDYNMQGIIIVPSRAAYGRDDSIYGTIYANRSFVFNFQLYNTKTRAIPSED
;
A
#
# COMPACT_ATOMS: atom_id res chain seq x y z
N MET A 1 -24.38 25.88 -10.77
CA MET A 1 -24.91 24.90 -9.79
C MET A 1 -26.09 24.14 -10.41
N LYS A 2 -25.88 22.90 -10.83
CA LYS A 2 -26.92 21.86 -10.95
C LYS A 2 -26.22 20.52 -10.73
N LYS A 3 -26.63 19.86 -9.65
CA LYS A 3 -26.01 18.67 -9.06
C LYS A 3 -26.34 17.46 -9.92
N ILE A 4 -25.33 16.70 -10.33
CA ILE A 4 -25.54 15.34 -10.86
C ILE A 4 -25.33 14.41 -9.65
N LEU A 5 -26.44 14.03 -9.03
CA LEU A 5 -26.51 12.93 -8.07
C LEU A 5 -26.45 11.64 -8.89
N LEU A 6 -25.27 11.05 -8.98
CA LEU A 6 -25.12 9.70 -9.51
C LEU A 6 -25.50 8.73 -8.38
N GLY A 7 -26.74 8.26 -8.41
CA GLY A 7 -27.22 7.21 -7.53
C GLY A 7 -26.51 5.90 -7.86
N VAL A 8 -25.69 5.41 -6.94
CA VAL A 8 -25.13 4.06 -6.99
C VAL A 8 -26.30 3.08 -6.82
N ALA A 9 -26.59 2.31 -7.87
CA ALA A 9 -27.55 1.21 -7.77
C ALA A 9 -26.91 0.10 -6.93
N LEU A 10 -27.48 -0.18 -5.75
CA LEU A 10 -27.11 -1.37 -4.96
C LEU A 10 -27.59 -2.62 -5.70
N SER A 11 -26.67 -3.36 -6.31
CA SER A 11 -26.88 -4.74 -6.69
C SER A 11 -26.85 -5.63 -5.45
N VAL A 12 -28.03 -6.05 -4.98
CA VAL A 12 -28.14 -7.12 -3.98
C VAL A 12 -27.84 -8.44 -4.71
N ALA A 13 -26.59 -8.89 -4.66
CA ALA A 13 -26.22 -10.21 -5.15
C ALA A 13 -26.66 -11.27 -4.12
N VAL A 14 -27.88 -11.78 -4.27
CA VAL A 14 -28.32 -13.02 -3.59
C VAL A 14 -27.90 -14.20 -4.47
N LEU A 15 -26.79 -14.86 -4.14
CA LEU A 15 -26.44 -16.14 -4.74
C LEU A 15 -27.02 -17.26 -3.87
N GLN A 16 -28.25 -17.70 -4.17
CA GLN A 16 -28.73 -18.99 -3.67
C GLN A 16 -28.11 -20.13 -4.48
N GLY A 17 -27.28 -20.93 -3.83
CA GLY A 17 -26.86 -22.26 -4.29
C GLY A 17 -27.02 -23.30 -3.17
N CYS A 18 -28.10 -24.08 -3.20
CA CYS A 18 -28.38 -25.18 -2.27
C CYS A 18 -27.28 -26.28 -2.33
N LYS A 19 -26.79 -26.92 -1.25
CA LYS A 19 -27.49 -27.68 -0.19
C LYS A 19 -26.60 -27.93 1.06
N LYS A 20 -27.25 -27.91 2.25
CA LYS A 20 -27.18 -28.79 3.45
C LYS A 20 -25.82 -29.40 3.83
N ASP A 21 -25.29 -29.21 5.04
CA ASP A 21 -25.86 -29.45 6.37
C ASP A 21 -25.10 -28.62 7.43
N ASN A 22 -25.81 -28.15 8.46
CA ASN A 22 -25.31 -27.66 9.76
C ASN A 22 -23.88 -27.11 9.83
N ASN A 23 -23.74 -25.81 9.62
CA ASN A 23 -22.88 -24.91 10.41
C ASN A 23 -23.36 -23.48 10.12
N ASP A 24 -23.41 -22.64 11.16
CA ASP A 24 -23.62 -21.19 11.06
C ASP A 24 -22.37 -20.52 10.44
N ASP A 25 -21.89 -21.03 9.32
CA ASP A 25 -20.81 -20.40 8.57
C ASP A 25 -21.45 -19.25 7.78
N GLU A 26 -21.29 -18.03 8.29
CA GLU A 26 -21.67 -16.81 7.60
C GLU A 26 -21.11 -16.86 6.17
N GLU A 27 -22.01 -16.90 5.20
CA GLU A 27 -21.66 -16.91 3.78
C GLU A 27 -20.90 -15.61 3.48
N VAL A 28 -19.58 -15.72 3.29
CA VAL A 28 -18.72 -14.56 3.03
C VAL A 28 -19.12 -13.99 1.68
N VAL A 29 -19.82 -12.85 1.70
CA VAL A 29 -20.20 -12.13 0.48
C VAL A 29 -18.95 -11.69 -0.24
N GLN A 30 -18.64 -12.35 -1.36
CA GLN A 30 -17.54 -11.96 -2.22
C GLN A 30 -18.03 -10.84 -3.15
N LEU A 31 -17.48 -9.63 -2.97
CA LEU A 31 -17.72 -8.51 -3.88
C LEU A 31 -17.32 -8.87 -5.31
N THR A 32 -17.88 -8.20 -6.31
CA THR A 32 -17.33 -8.20 -7.67
C THR A 32 -16.01 -7.41 -7.72
N VAL A 33 -15.25 -7.52 -8.82
CA VAL A 33 -14.00 -6.75 -8.99
C VAL A 33 -14.29 -5.24 -9.07
N GLU A 34 -15.38 -4.86 -9.74
CA GLU A 34 -15.83 -3.47 -9.85
C GLU A 34 -16.25 -2.91 -8.48
N GLU A 35 -17.03 -3.68 -7.71
CA GLU A 35 -17.43 -3.28 -6.35
C GLU A 35 -16.22 -3.16 -5.43
N GLN A 36 -15.24 -4.09 -5.49
CA GLN A 36 -14.02 -3.98 -4.70
C GLN A 36 -13.23 -2.72 -5.05
N LYS A 37 -13.13 -2.37 -6.33
CA LYS A 37 -12.47 -1.14 -6.79
C LYS A 37 -13.14 0.10 -6.19
N ASP A 38 -14.47 0.13 -6.18
CA ASP A 38 -15.22 1.28 -5.66
C ASP A 38 -15.15 1.36 -4.12
N TYR A 39 -15.15 0.20 -3.45
CA TYR A 39 -14.91 0.10 -2.01
C TYR A 39 -13.52 0.61 -1.63
N ASP A 40 -12.47 0.18 -2.34
CA ASP A 40 -11.09 0.65 -2.12
C ASP A 40 -11.00 2.17 -2.28
N ASP A 41 -11.52 2.71 -3.39
CA ASP A 41 -11.43 4.14 -3.69
C ASP A 41 -12.15 4.99 -2.62
N ALA A 42 -13.34 4.57 -2.18
CA ALA A 42 -14.08 5.27 -1.14
C ALA A 42 -13.45 5.12 0.26
N ALA A 43 -12.94 3.93 0.59
CA ALA A 43 -12.28 3.65 1.86
C ALA A 43 -10.95 4.41 2.00
N ILE A 44 -10.19 4.56 0.91
CA ILE A 44 -8.96 5.36 0.88
C ILE A 44 -9.28 6.84 1.13
N VAL A 45 -10.37 7.37 0.57
CA VAL A 45 -10.81 8.74 0.86
C VAL A 45 -11.13 8.90 2.34
N ASP A 46 -11.78 7.91 2.98
CA ASP A 46 -12.01 7.96 4.42
C ASP A 46 -10.70 7.92 5.22
N PHE A 47 -9.80 7.00 4.88
CA PHE A 47 -8.49 6.89 5.51
C PHE A 47 -7.74 8.23 5.48
N MET A 48 -7.74 8.89 4.32
CA MET A 48 -7.11 10.21 4.15
C MET A 48 -7.73 11.31 5.02
N ASN A 49 -9.02 11.22 5.36
CA ASN A 49 -9.73 12.20 6.18
C ASN A 49 -9.68 11.92 7.69
N THR A 50 -9.31 10.69 8.06
CA THR A 50 -9.32 10.17 9.44
C THR A 50 -7.92 9.94 9.99
N HIS A 51 -6.89 10.29 9.23
CA HIS A 51 -5.50 10.17 9.64
C HIS A 51 -4.74 11.48 9.37
N TYR A 52 -3.62 11.65 10.08
CA TYR A 52 -2.67 12.75 9.94
C TYR A 52 -1.23 12.23 10.02
N LEU A 53 -0.26 13.13 9.83
CA LEU A 53 1.16 12.84 10.02
C LEU A 53 1.65 13.44 11.34
N ASP A 54 2.28 12.64 12.18
CA ASP A 54 2.94 13.15 13.38
C ASP A 54 4.22 13.96 13.04
N SER A 55 4.91 14.46 14.07
CA SER A 55 6.15 15.23 13.92
C SER A 55 7.27 14.50 13.14
N LYS A 56 7.31 13.16 13.22
CA LYS A 56 8.24 12.28 12.52
C LYS A 56 7.72 11.81 11.16
N GLY A 57 6.52 12.23 10.77
CA GLY A 57 5.87 11.82 9.53
C GLY A 57 5.26 10.42 9.60
N LEU A 58 5.03 9.87 10.79
CA LEU A 58 4.27 8.64 10.95
C LEU A 58 2.78 8.90 10.76
N ILE A 59 2.09 7.96 10.14
CA ILE A 59 0.63 8.02 10.01
C ILE A 59 -0.01 7.68 11.36
N VAL A 60 -0.88 8.57 11.84
CA VAL A 60 -1.64 8.42 13.08
C VAL A 60 -3.12 8.66 12.78
N ALA A 61 -4.00 7.86 13.38
CA ALA A 61 -5.44 8.10 13.30
C ALA A 61 -5.83 9.23 14.26
N PHE A 62 -6.78 10.08 13.87
CA PHE A 62 -7.34 11.06 14.82
C PHE A 62 -8.03 10.33 15.98
N ASP A 63 -7.84 10.85 17.19
CA ASP A 63 -8.53 10.41 18.40
C ASP A 63 -9.92 11.06 18.47
N ASP A 64 -10.98 10.26 18.48
CA ASP A 64 -12.36 10.75 18.60
C ASP A 64 -12.78 11.00 20.06
N THR A 65 -11.92 10.67 21.02
CA THR A 65 -12.16 10.81 22.46
C THR A 65 -11.46 12.01 23.09
N THR A 66 -10.48 12.61 22.42
CA THR A 66 -9.74 13.78 22.91
C THR A 66 -9.56 14.86 21.84
N ASP A 67 -9.34 16.10 22.27
CA ASP A 67 -9.13 17.22 21.34
C ASP A 67 -7.63 17.46 21.03
N THR A 68 -6.75 16.52 21.40
CA THR A 68 -5.30 16.75 21.40
C THR A 68 -4.69 16.88 20.01
N ASP A 69 -5.29 16.25 19.02
CA ASP A 69 -4.86 16.22 17.63
C ASP A 69 -5.83 16.94 16.69
N ASN A 70 -6.91 17.57 17.18
CA ASN A 70 -7.90 18.27 16.35
C ASN A 70 -7.32 19.39 15.46
N ASN A 71 -6.12 19.89 15.77
CA ASN A 71 -5.41 20.90 14.98
C ASN A 71 -4.47 20.29 13.93
N GLU A 72 -4.29 18.97 13.94
CA GLU A 72 -3.41 18.27 13.01
C GLU A 72 -4.01 18.27 11.61
N LYS A 73 -3.11 18.32 10.64
CA LYS A 73 -3.49 18.40 9.24
C LYS A 73 -3.86 17.01 8.72
N LYS A 74 -5.09 16.83 8.24
CA LYS A 74 -5.54 15.57 7.62
C LYS A 74 -4.68 15.24 6.41
N LEU A 75 -4.47 13.95 6.13
CA LEU A 75 -3.77 13.52 4.93
C LEU A 75 -4.42 14.06 3.65
N SER A 76 -5.75 14.16 3.61
CA SER A 76 -6.54 14.75 2.52
C SER A 76 -6.29 16.24 2.28
N ASP A 77 -5.73 16.96 3.26
CA ASP A 77 -5.43 18.39 3.13
C ASP A 77 -4.01 18.65 2.60
N TYR A 78 -3.17 17.61 2.45
CA TYR A 78 -1.87 17.72 1.80
C TYR A 78 -2.00 17.80 0.27
N ASN A 79 -0.93 18.20 -0.41
CA ASN A 79 -0.83 18.14 -1.86
C ASN A 79 -0.61 16.68 -2.31
N PHE A 80 -1.65 15.87 -2.23
CA PHE A 80 -1.62 14.48 -2.70
C PHE A 80 -1.88 14.43 -4.22
N VAL A 81 -1.39 13.37 -4.86
CA VAL A 81 -1.64 13.10 -6.28
C VAL A 81 -2.21 11.69 -6.42
N LYS A 82 -3.32 11.56 -7.14
CA LYS A 82 -3.92 10.27 -7.53
C LYS A 82 -3.52 9.93 -8.96
N LEU A 83 -2.87 8.79 -9.14
CA LEU A 83 -2.43 8.25 -10.42
C LEU A 83 -3.56 7.49 -11.13
N PRO A 84 -3.45 7.21 -12.45
CA PRO A 84 -4.48 6.50 -13.21
C PRO A 84 -4.81 5.10 -12.67
N SER A 85 -3.85 4.41 -12.08
CA SER A 85 -4.05 3.12 -11.39
C SER A 85 -4.94 3.23 -10.15
N GLY A 86 -5.08 4.44 -9.61
CA GLY A 86 -5.71 4.73 -8.33
C GLY A 86 -4.73 4.88 -7.18
N VAL A 87 -3.45 4.61 -7.39
CA VAL A 87 -2.41 4.86 -6.39
C VAL A 87 -2.41 6.32 -6.01
N ILE A 88 -2.33 6.60 -4.72
CA ILE A 88 -2.20 7.95 -4.19
C ILE A 88 -0.83 8.08 -3.54
N TYR A 89 -0.14 9.19 -3.78
CA TYR A 89 1.08 9.51 -3.04
C TYR A 89 1.02 10.89 -2.42
N ILE A 90 1.70 11.03 -1.28
CA ILE A 90 1.89 12.28 -0.54
C ILE A 90 3.38 12.44 -0.27
N VAL A 91 3.96 13.52 -0.78
CA VAL A 91 5.30 13.95 -0.40
C VAL A 91 5.18 14.83 0.83
N LYS A 92 5.79 14.43 1.94
CA LYS A 92 5.78 15.25 3.17
C LYS A 92 6.57 16.54 2.90
N PRO A 93 5.97 17.73 3.11
CA PRO A 93 6.65 19.00 2.89
C PRO A 93 7.97 19.09 3.67
N GLY A 94 9.04 19.49 2.98
CA GLY A 94 10.36 19.67 3.59
C GLY A 94 11.09 18.38 3.97
N ALA A 95 10.57 17.20 3.61
CA ALA A 95 11.17 15.91 3.96
C ALA A 95 11.84 15.19 2.76
N GLN A 96 11.90 15.84 1.59
CA GLN A 96 12.69 15.31 0.47
C GLN A 96 14.15 15.76 0.61
N PRO A 97 15.13 14.89 0.29
CA PRO A 97 16.54 15.27 0.25
C PRO A 97 16.81 16.31 -0.85
N ASP A 98 17.67 17.28 -0.55
CA ASP A 98 18.19 18.27 -1.49
C ASP A 98 19.70 18.50 -1.25
N PRO A 99 20.59 18.00 -2.13
CA PRO A 99 20.29 17.17 -3.29
C PRO A 99 19.78 15.78 -2.89
N GLY A 100 19.01 15.15 -3.76
CA GLY A 100 18.51 13.79 -3.60
C GLY A 100 18.56 13.03 -4.91
N LYS A 101 18.58 11.70 -4.85
CA LYS A 101 18.64 10.85 -6.03
C LYS A 101 17.25 10.42 -6.49
N ASP A 102 16.93 10.66 -7.76
CA ASP A 102 15.72 10.14 -8.40
C ASP A 102 15.76 8.61 -8.50
N ILE A 103 14.60 7.96 -8.47
CA ILE A 103 14.48 6.50 -8.40
C ILE A 103 14.03 5.96 -9.74
N ALA A 104 14.88 5.14 -10.38
CA ALA A 104 14.49 4.39 -11.56
C ALA A 104 13.75 3.10 -11.17
N THR A 105 12.89 2.61 -12.09
CA THR A 105 12.00 1.44 -11.87
C THR A 105 12.70 0.17 -11.38
N ASN A 106 13.97 0.01 -11.70
CA ASN A 106 14.77 -1.19 -11.41
C ASN A 106 15.98 -0.91 -10.51
N ASP A 107 16.08 0.30 -9.93
CA ASP A 107 17.13 0.61 -8.98
C ASP A 107 17.10 -0.35 -7.79
N ILE A 108 18.21 -0.44 -7.06
CA ILE A 108 18.24 -1.08 -5.75
C ILE A 108 17.88 -0.01 -4.73
N ILE A 109 16.79 -0.23 -4.00
CA ILE A 109 16.32 0.68 -2.95
C ILE A 109 16.69 0.16 -1.56
N SER A 110 16.88 1.06 -0.61
CA SER A 110 16.82 0.74 0.82
C SER A 110 15.70 1.56 1.44
N ILE A 111 14.72 0.89 2.03
CA ILE A 111 13.47 1.52 2.51
C ILE A 111 13.27 1.25 4.01
N MET A 112 13.26 2.31 4.81
CA MET A 112 12.77 2.27 6.18
C MET A 112 11.26 2.54 6.13
N GLN A 113 10.43 1.65 6.68
CA GLN A 113 8.98 1.83 6.59
C GLN A 113 8.21 1.31 7.79
N ALA A 114 6.99 1.83 7.92
CA ALA A 114 5.89 1.25 8.67
C ALA A 114 4.72 1.05 7.70
N THR A 115 4.73 -0.07 6.99
CA THR A 115 3.75 -0.42 5.97
C THR A 115 2.66 -1.30 6.55
N LYS A 116 1.42 -0.88 6.36
CA LYS A 116 0.22 -1.59 6.79
C LYS A 116 -0.63 -1.98 5.59
N THR A 117 -1.43 -3.02 5.75
CA THR A 117 -2.36 -3.51 4.74
C THR A 117 -3.77 -3.60 5.32
N TYR A 118 -4.78 -3.41 4.48
CA TYR A 118 -6.17 -3.26 4.87
C TYR A 118 -7.10 -3.93 3.87
N THR A 119 -8.27 -4.37 4.34
CA THR A 119 -9.39 -4.73 3.47
C THR A 119 -10.42 -3.60 3.48
N ALA A 120 -10.85 -3.15 2.30
CA ALA A 120 -11.94 -2.19 2.23
C ALA A 120 -13.28 -2.88 2.56
N SER A 121 -14.05 -2.28 3.44
CA SER A 121 -15.37 -2.78 3.85
C SER A 121 -16.35 -1.63 4.03
N LYS A 122 -17.66 -1.96 4.04
CA LYS A 122 -18.72 -0.99 4.30
C LYS A 122 -19.32 -1.30 5.67
N VAL A 123 -19.10 -0.41 6.63
CA VAL A 123 -19.58 -0.54 8.02
C VAL A 123 -20.47 0.66 8.33
N ASN A 124 -21.71 0.41 8.79
CA ASN A 124 -22.69 1.48 9.09
C ASN A 124 -22.83 2.50 7.95
N ASP A 125 -22.98 1.99 6.73
CA ASP A 125 -23.04 2.78 5.49
C ASP A 125 -21.80 3.62 5.12
N LYS A 126 -20.69 3.44 5.84
CA LYS A 126 -19.41 4.11 5.59
C LYS A 126 -18.37 3.15 5.04
N PHE A 127 -17.68 3.56 3.98
CA PHE A 127 -16.52 2.82 3.46
C PHE A 127 -15.29 3.08 4.32
N VAL A 128 -14.63 2.03 4.77
CA VAL A 128 -13.47 2.10 5.68
C VAL A 128 -12.41 1.10 5.27
N LEU A 129 -11.14 1.50 5.39
CA LEU A 129 -10.02 0.57 5.40
C LEU A 129 -9.99 -0.11 6.77
N ASN A 130 -10.33 -1.40 6.81
CA ASN A 130 -10.50 -2.17 8.04
C ASN A 130 -9.57 -3.39 8.05
N ASN A 131 -9.64 -4.19 9.12
CA ASN A 131 -8.87 -5.40 9.32
C ASN A 131 -7.38 -5.13 9.09
N GLU A 132 -6.86 -4.08 9.72
CA GLU A 132 -5.46 -3.66 9.60
C GLU A 132 -4.51 -4.80 9.97
N ALA A 133 -3.48 -5.00 9.16
CA ALA A 133 -2.36 -5.86 9.50
C ALA A 133 -1.03 -5.20 9.12
N THR A 134 0.00 -5.44 9.92
CA THR A 134 1.37 -5.02 9.60
C THR A 134 1.90 -5.86 8.44
N PHE A 135 2.31 -5.21 7.35
CA PHE A 135 3.02 -5.88 6.25
C PHE A 135 4.53 -5.90 6.51
N VAL A 136 5.12 -4.72 6.69
CA VAL A 136 6.55 -4.55 7.04
C VAL A 136 6.67 -3.37 8.00
N ASN A 137 7.35 -3.56 9.13
CA ASN A 137 7.70 -2.45 10.02
C ASN A 137 9.16 -2.57 10.42
N ASN A 138 10.02 -1.72 9.87
CA ASN A 138 11.44 -1.69 10.19
C ASN A 138 11.71 -0.91 11.48
N ILE A 139 10.87 0.07 11.81
CA ILE A 139 11.06 0.98 12.94
C ILE A 139 11.02 0.23 14.27
N THR A 140 9.96 -0.56 14.47
CA THR A 140 9.75 -1.26 15.74
C THR A 140 10.47 -2.60 15.81
N ASN A 141 10.78 -3.21 14.66
CA ASN A 141 11.26 -4.60 14.63
C ASN A 141 12.78 -4.71 14.50
N THR A 142 13.39 -3.95 13.58
CA THR A 142 14.79 -4.17 13.20
C THR A 142 15.67 -2.94 13.41
N GLY A 143 15.10 -1.73 13.40
CA GLY A 143 15.83 -0.47 13.38
C GLY A 143 16.67 -0.25 12.11
N VAL A 144 16.53 -1.11 11.09
CA VAL A 144 17.31 -1.05 9.84
C VAL A 144 16.42 -1.13 8.61
N PRO A 145 16.70 -0.36 7.54
CA PRO A 145 15.95 -0.40 6.29
C PRO A 145 15.96 -1.79 5.62
N SER A 146 14.86 -2.15 4.96
CA SER A 146 14.82 -3.28 4.04
C SER A 146 15.57 -2.93 2.76
N VAL A 147 16.56 -3.75 2.39
CA VAL A 147 17.34 -3.58 1.16
C VAL A 147 16.78 -4.47 0.05
N ASP A 148 16.50 -3.87 -1.10
CA ASP A 148 16.02 -4.53 -2.32
C ASP A 148 14.89 -5.55 -2.11
N PRO A 149 13.77 -5.16 -1.47
CA PRO A 149 12.70 -6.10 -1.17
C PRO A 149 12.04 -6.64 -2.44
N ALA A 150 11.70 -7.93 -2.44
CA ALA A 150 11.08 -8.59 -3.59
C ALA A 150 9.71 -8.01 -3.99
N TYR A 151 8.99 -7.39 -3.05
CA TYR A 151 7.76 -6.65 -3.35
C TYR A 151 7.97 -5.34 -4.11
N TYR A 152 9.22 -4.89 -4.27
CA TYR A 152 9.57 -3.77 -5.14
C TYR A 152 10.24 -4.24 -6.44
N TYR A 153 11.25 -5.12 -6.32
CA TYR A 153 11.94 -5.70 -7.46
C TYR A 153 12.39 -7.12 -7.10
N VAL A 154 11.84 -8.13 -7.78
CA VAL A 154 12.33 -9.50 -7.64
C VAL A 154 13.41 -9.79 -8.68
N LYS A 155 14.47 -10.48 -8.27
CA LYS A 155 15.52 -10.93 -9.19
C LYS A 155 14.98 -12.02 -10.13
N SER A 156 15.35 -11.97 -11.41
CA SER A 156 15.07 -13.01 -12.41
C SER A 156 15.54 -14.39 -11.95
N SER A 157 16.70 -14.45 -11.27
CA SER A 157 17.20 -15.69 -10.67
C SER A 157 16.29 -16.25 -9.57
N VAL A 158 15.64 -15.39 -8.78
CA VAL A 158 14.68 -15.79 -7.74
C VAL A 158 13.40 -16.35 -8.38
N ILE A 159 12.86 -15.69 -9.41
CA ILE A 159 11.69 -16.18 -10.15
C ILE A 159 11.99 -17.56 -10.75
N LYS A 160 13.13 -17.69 -11.45
CA LYS A 160 13.53 -18.95 -12.07
C LYS A 160 13.64 -20.07 -11.05
N ASN A 161 14.33 -19.82 -9.92
CA ASN A 161 14.50 -20.81 -8.87
C ASN A 161 13.16 -21.23 -8.25
N TYR A 162 12.25 -20.27 -8.04
CA TYR A 162 10.91 -20.56 -7.52
C TYR A 162 10.11 -21.43 -8.50
N ASN A 163 10.10 -21.08 -9.79
CA ASN A 163 9.41 -21.82 -10.83
C ASN A 163 9.97 -23.25 -10.99
N ASP A 164 11.28 -23.40 -10.99
CA ASP A 164 11.94 -24.72 -11.07
C ASP A 164 11.62 -25.60 -9.86
N ALA A 165 11.68 -25.03 -8.65
CA ALA A 165 11.45 -25.77 -7.41
C ALA A 165 9.99 -26.18 -7.21
N ASN A 166 9.04 -25.34 -7.63
CA ASN A 166 7.60 -25.55 -7.41
C ASN A 166 6.85 -26.06 -8.66
N LYS A 167 7.54 -26.19 -9.80
CA LYS A 167 6.96 -26.55 -11.11
C LYS A 167 5.82 -25.60 -11.51
N THR A 168 6.06 -24.30 -11.33
CA THR A 168 5.14 -23.21 -11.64
C THR A 168 5.69 -22.35 -12.78
N ASN A 169 4.91 -21.35 -13.21
CA ASN A 169 5.33 -20.36 -14.21
C ASN A 169 4.86 -18.96 -13.80
N VAL A 170 5.15 -18.57 -12.56
CA VAL A 170 4.76 -17.26 -12.03
C VAL A 170 5.68 -16.16 -12.58
N GLY A 171 5.12 -14.95 -12.72
CA GLY A 171 5.82 -13.76 -13.17
C GLY A 171 6.32 -12.89 -12.02
N ARG A 172 6.64 -11.63 -12.35
CA ARG A 172 7.06 -10.60 -11.38
C ARG A 172 5.90 -10.13 -10.51
N ASP A 173 4.70 -10.08 -11.07
CA ASP A 173 3.41 -9.79 -10.42
C ASP A 173 3.12 -10.66 -9.19
N PHE A 174 3.60 -11.90 -9.18
CA PHE A 174 3.52 -12.79 -8.02
C PHE A 174 4.36 -12.33 -6.81
N PHE A 175 5.34 -11.46 -7.04
CA PHE A 175 6.25 -10.94 -6.02
C PHE A 175 6.07 -9.44 -5.77
N GLU A 176 5.98 -8.65 -6.85
CA GLU A 176 6.11 -7.20 -6.88
C GLU A 176 4.74 -6.50 -6.75
N ILE A 177 4.71 -5.37 -6.04
CA ILE A 177 3.56 -4.47 -5.93
C ILE A 177 3.74 -3.36 -6.96
N GLU A 178 3.04 -3.46 -8.08
CA GLU A 178 3.19 -2.53 -9.22
C GLU A 178 2.93 -1.07 -8.83
N GLY A 179 1.89 -0.81 -8.03
CA GLY A 179 1.54 0.53 -7.59
C GLY A 179 2.60 1.19 -6.71
N LEU A 180 3.40 0.41 -5.97
CA LEU A 180 4.54 0.93 -5.23
C LEU A 180 5.62 1.45 -6.21
N LYS A 181 5.95 0.66 -7.24
CA LYS A 181 6.94 1.03 -8.26
C LYS A 181 6.50 2.23 -9.08
N GLU A 182 5.20 2.34 -9.36
CA GLU A 182 4.60 3.46 -10.07
C GLU A 182 4.83 4.77 -9.30
N ALA A 183 4.51 4.79 -8.00
CA ALA A 183 4.57 6.00 -7.19
C ALA A 183 5.95 6.34 -6.63
N LEU A 184 6.83 5.36 -6.39
CA LEU A 184 8.17 5.62 -5.85
C LEU A 184 8.99 6.58 -6.71
N LYS A 185 8.75 6.61 -8.03
CA LYS A 185 9.44 7.52 -8.98
C LYS A 185 9.23 9.01 -8.68
N PHE A 186 8.23 9.36 -7.88
CA PHE A 186 7.95 10.74 -7.47
C PHE A 186 8.65 11.14 -6.17
N PHE A 187 9.47 10.24 -5.60
CA PHE A 187 10.28 10.48 -4.42
C PHE A 187 11.76 10.43 -4.77
N ARG A 188 12.56 11.08 -3.92
CA ARG A 188 14.03 10.99 -3.97
C ARG A 188 14.56 10.21 -2.78
N SER A 189 15.69 9.56 -3.00
CA SER A 189 16.45 8.86 -1.98
C SER A 189 17.51 9.77 -1.38
N TYR A 190 17.76 9.63 -0.08
CA TYR A 190 18.89 10.28 0.57
C TYR A 190 20.20 9.61 0.14
N ASP A 191 21.19 10.39 -0.23
CA ASP A 191 22.52 9.88 -0.55
C ASP A 191 23.40 9.79 0.71
N ASN A 192 24.08 8.65 0.88
CA ASN A 192 25.00 8.35 1.98
C ASN A 192 24.43 8.56 3.40
N LEU A 193 23.12 8.35 3.57
CA LEU A 193 22.49 8.40 4.89
C LEU A 193 22.77 7.11 5.64
N ASP A 194 23.35 7.22 6.83
CA ASP A 194 23.60 6.05 7.70
C ASP A 194 22.25 5.40 8.07
N PHE A 195 22.18 4.07 7.99
CA PHE A 195 21.01 3.30 8.40
C PHE A 195 20.70 3.42 9.90
N ALA A 196 21.69 3.79 10.72
CA ALA A 196 21.49 4.13 12.13
C ALA A 196 20.92 5.53 12.35
N SER A 197 20.79 6.35 11.31
CA SER A 197 20.20 7.68 11.41
C SER A 197 18.73 7.57 11.79
N ASP A 198 18.31 8.43 12.72
CA ASP A 198 16.92 8.52 13.12
C ASP A 198 16.04 8.84 11.91
N TYR A 199 14.86 8.23 11.87
CA TYR A 199 13.95 8.39 10.75
C TYR A 199 13.18 9.71 10.86
N ASN A 200 12.78 10.20 9.71
CA ASN A 200 11.82 11.27 9.50
C ASN A 200 11.13 10.97 8.16
N MET A 201 9.99 10.30 8.24
CA MET A 201 9.30 9.74 7.08
C MET A 201 9.08 10.82 6.02
N GLN A 202 9.48 10.49 4.80
CA GLN A 202 9.49 11.44 3.68
C GLN A 202 8.18 11.42 2.89
N GLY A 203 7.36 10.39 3.08
CA GLY A 203 6.14 10.25 2.30
C GLY A 203 5.24 9.09 2.66
N ILE A 204 4.12 9.10 1.95
CA ILE A 204 3.09 8.07 1.97
C ILE A 204 2.80 7.64 0.54
N ILE A 205 2.64 6.33 0.31
CA ILE A 205 2.04 5.77 -0.90
C ILE A 205 0.89 4.85 -0.47
N ILE A 206 -0.31 5.13 -0.96
CA ILE A 206 -1.50 4.30 -0.76
C ILE A 206 -1.79 3.57 -2.07
N VAL A 207 -1.66 2.25 -2.06
CA VAL A 207 -1.88 1.38 -3.20
C VAL A 207 -3.22 0.66 -3.02
N PRO A 208 -4.25 0.93 -3.85
CA PRO A 208 -5.50 0.18 -3.81
C PRO A 208 -5.26 -1.27 -4.21
N SER A 209 -6.13 -2.20 -3.81
CA SER A 209 -5.89 -3.64 -3.98
C SER A 209 -5.62 -4.04 -5.43
N ARG A 210 -6.32 -3.43 -6.39
CA ARG A 210 -6.13 -3.65 -7.84
C ARG A 210 -4.76 -3.26 -8.39
N ALA A 211 -4.01 -2.42 -7.69
CA ALA A 211 -2.65 -2.00 -8.05
C ALA A 211 -1.59 -2.67 -7.14
N ALA A 212 -2.03 -3.56 -6.25
CA ALA A 212 -1.21 -4.49 -5.50
C ALA A 212 -1.41 -5.90 -6.08
N TYR A 213 -1.81 -6.89 -5.28
CA TYR A 213 -2.00 -8.27 -5.75
C TYR A 213 -3.42 -8.55 -6.27
N GLY A 214 -4.37 -7.61 -6.17
CA GLY A 214 -5.74 -7.84 -6.64
C GLY A 214 -6.34 -9.12 -6.06
N ARG A 215 -6.80 -10.03 -6.91
CA ARG A 215 -7.25 -11.38 -6.52
C ARG A 215 -6.21 -12.47 -6.76
N ASP A 216 -5.05 -12.08 -7.27
CA ASP A 216 -4.02 -12.99 -7.68
C ASP A 216 -3.29 -13.54 -6.45
N ASP A 217 -2.79 -14.77 -6.59
CA ASP A 217 -1.90 -15.32 -5.59
C ASP A 217 -0.59 -14.53 -5.56
N SER A 218 0.05 -14.50 -4.39
CA SER A 218 1.38 -13.93 -4.23
C SER A 218 2.30 -14.93 -3.54
N ILE A 219 3.61 -14.68 -3.59
CA ILE A 219 4.59 -15.44 -2.81
C ILE A 219 4.32 -15.39 -1.30
N TYR A 220 3.55 -14.40 -0.86
CA TYR A 220 3.15 -14.20 0.51
C TYR A 220 1.82 -14.89 0.87
N GLY A 221 1.25 -15.65 -0.08
CA GLY A 221 0.00 -16.38 0.06
C GLY A 221 -1.24 -15.55 -0.30
N THR A 222 -2.41 -16.16 -0.13
CA THR A 222 -3.74 -15.57 -0.41
C THR A 222 -4.16 -14.53 0.62
N ILE A 223 -3.43 -14.40 1.73
CA ILE A 223 -3.75 -13.45 2.81
C ILE A 223 -3.76 -11.99 2.34
N TYR A 224 -3.06 -11.68 1.24
CA TYR A 224 -3.02 -10.34 0.65
C TYR A 224 -3.97 -10.12 -0.53
N ALA A 225 -4.81 -11.11 -0.86
CA ALA A 225 -5.85 -10.93 -1.85
C ALA A 225 -6.89 -9.89 -1.39
N ASN A 226 -7.28 -8.99 -2.29
CA ASN A 226 -8.19 -7.86 -2.12
C ASN A 226 -7.76 -6.89 -1.01
N ARG A 227 -6.44 -6.76 -0.78
CA ARG A 227 -5.92 -5.84 0.23
C ARG A 227 -5.23 -4.63 -0.37
N SER A 228 -5.57 -3.46 0.16
CA SER A 228 -4.88 -2.21 -0.09
C SER A 228 -3.66 -2.08 0.83
N PHE A 229 -2.63 -1.36 0.40
CA PHE A 229 -1.38 -1.17 1.14
C PHE A 229 -1.12 0.32 1.37
N VAL A 230 -0.73 0.68 2.58
CA VAL A 230 -0.32 2.03 2.94
C VAL A 230 1.15 1.97 3.36
N PHE A 231 2.03 2.44 2.47
CA PHE A 231 3.44 2.58 2.72
C PHE A 231 3.70 3.93 3.34
N ASN A 232 4.33 3.97 4.51
CA ASN A 232 4.84 5.18 5.14
C ASN A 232 6.33 4.99 5.40
N PHE A 233 7.16 5.80 4.74
CA PHE A 233 8.54 5.40 4.50
C PHE A 233 9.53 6.57 4.38
N GLN A 234 10.81 6.20 4.43
CA GLN A 234 11.97 6.99 4.07
C GLN A 234 12.95 6.12 3.25
N LEU A 235 13.60 6.73 2.26
CA LEU A 235 14.50 6.03 1.35
C LEU A 235 15.96 6.41 1.57
N TYR A 236 16.81 5.39 1.54
CA TYR A 236 18.22 5.50 1.83
C TYR A 236 19.01 4.91 0.67
N ASN A 237 20.06 5.62 0.25
CA ASN A 237 21.18 5.10 -0.52
C ASN A 237 20.76 4.31 -1.78
N THR A 238 19.73 4.78 -2.48
CA THR A 238 19.27 4.12 -3.71
C THR A 238 20.40 4.07 -4.72
N LYS A 239 20.70 2.90 -5.28
CA LYS A 239 21.76 2.74 -6.29
C LYS A 239 21.22 2.16 -7.59
N THR A 240 21.85 2.52 -8.70
CA THR A 240 21.48 1.94 -9.99
C THR A 240 21.91 0.49 -10.01
N ARG A 241 21.00 -0.39 -10.42
CA ARG A 241 21.25 -1.83 -10.49
C ARG A 241 22.23 -2.15 -11.62
N ALA A 242 23.28 -2.89 -11.32
CA ALA A 242 24.26 -3.35 -12.30
C ALA A 242 23.80 -4.68 -12.93
N ILE A 243 23.11 -4.60 -14.06
CA ILE A 243 22.74 -5.77 -14.88
C ILE A 243 23.97 -6.19 -15.72
N PRO A 244 24.36 -7.49 -15.74
CA PRO A 244 23.59 -8.67 -15.32
C PRO A 244 23.90 -9.21 -13.91
N SER A 245 24.85 -8.64 -13.16
CA SER A 245 25.27 -9.22 -11.87
C SER A 245 24.23 -9.16 -10.76
N GLU A 246 23.28 -8.23 -10.85
CA GLU A 246 22.29 -7.95 -9.80
C GLU A 246 20.83 -8.21 -10.24
N ASP A 247 20.63 -8.89 -11.37
CA ASP A 247 19.32 -9.36 -11.84
C ASP A 247 19.01 -10.81 -11.45
#